data_AF-M0MQR1-F1
#
_entry.id   AF-M0MQR1-F1
#
_cell.length_a   1.000
_cell.length_b   1.000
_cell.length_c   1.000
_cell.angle_alpha   90.00
_cell.angle_beta   90.00
_cell.angle_gamma   90.00
#
_symmetry.space_group_name_H-M   'P 1'
#
loop_
_entity.id
_entity.type
_entity.pdbx_description
1 polymer ?
#
loop_
_entity_poly.entity_id
_entity_poly.type
_entity_poly.pdbx_seq_one_letter_code
_entity_poly.pdbx_strand_id
1 'polypeptide(L)'
;MVNKPPLPKGFDYPTEVNGWIHVPESNKNGHVWTGESAQRSVGVFSGITDRVRVAVFDDRVNGFCSKIQPVERSFEVGETQAEATAWGVERAVAWMDRHAPDEWDHPHVEEAVFDPPVGFVLDRYYLEEREHIVCYRQENAEKAVCMAGGRTADKEPSLETRAYLYIEAWRGSGNATISLAPWLRAHDHEKHEVVEPPDECGLAVALKLAREWVREEAGHTRDAPEAGQSGLETWSE
;
A
#
# COMPACT_ATOMS: atom_id res chain seq x y z
N MET A 1 1.82 22.11 12.11
CA MET A 1 0.37 21.88 12.11
C MET A 1 -0.13 22.03 10.68
N VAL A 2 -0.99 21.13 10.19
CA VAL A 2 -1.50 21.15 8.81
C VAL A 2 -2.94 21.65 8.84
N ASN A 3 -3.26 22.60 7.96
CA ASN A 3 -4.61 23.18 7.93
C ASN A 3 -5.63 22.10 7.51
N LYS A 4 -6.59 21.87 8.41
CA LYS A 4 -7.79 21.07 8.15
C LYS A 4 -8.80 21.90 7.35
N PRO A 5 -9.67 21.29 6.53
CA PRO A 5 -10.77 22.02 5.92
C PRO A 5 -11.72 22.57 7.00
N PRO A 6 -12.40 23.71 6.75
CA PRO A 6 -13.28 24.30 7.75
C PRO A 6 -14.55 23.46 7.95
N LEU A 7 -15.14 23.53 9.14
CA LEU A 7 -16.46 22.98 9.45
C LEU A 7 -17.41 24.11 9.92
N PRO A 8 -18.74 23.94 9.82
CA PRO A 8 -19.70 24.93 10.29
C PRO A 8 -19.55 25.18 11.80
N LYS A 9 -19.83 26.40 12.26
CA LYS A 9 -19.66 26.76 13.67
C LYS A 9 -20.61 25.97 14.56
N GLY A 10 -20.05 25.09 15.40
CA GLY A 10 -20.84 24.20 16.27
C GLY A 10 -21.31 22.91 15.59
N PHE A 11 -20.74 22.57 14.42
CA PHE A 11 -20.89 21.24 13.83
C PHE A 11 -20.18 20.21 14.73
N ASP A 12 -20.99 19.39 15.40
CA ASP A 12 -20.52 18.22 16.13
C ASP A 12 -20.27 17.08 15.14
N TYR A 13 -19.16 16.37 15.29
CA TYR A 13 -18.79 15.26 14.40
C TYR A 13 -18.19 14.12 15.21
N PRO A 14 -18.51 12.85 14.86
CA PRO A 14 -18.23 11.72 15.71
C PRO A 14 -16.72 11.51 15.87
N THR A 15 -16.28 11.44 17.13
CA THR A 15 -14.90 11.07 17.51
C THR A 15 -14.61 9.59 17.25
N GLU A 16 -15.65 8.76 17.14
CA GLU A 16 -15.58 7.35 16.82
C GLU A 16 -16.80 6.93 16.00
N VAL A 17 -16.61 6.10 14.96
CA VAL A 17 -17.68 5.50 14.16
C VAL A 17 -17.27 4.06 13.83
N ASN A 18 -18.01 3.05 14.32
CA ASN A 18 -17.79 1.64 13.94
C ASN A 18 -16.31 1.18 14.00
N GLY A 19 -15.60 1.51 15.09
CA GLY A 19 -14.16 1.21 15.27
C GLY A 19 -13.18 2.20 14.62
N TRP A 20 -13.65 3.14 13.80
CA TRP A 20 -12.83 4.21 13.22
C TRP A 20 -12.72 5.40 14.19
N ILE A 21 -11.53 5.69 14.69
CA ILE A 21 -11.26 6.73 15.71
C ILE A 21 -10.73 7.99 15.02
N HIS A 22 -11.28 9.18 15.33
CA HIS A 22 -10.84 10.45 14.74
C HIS A 22 -9.47 10.90 15.27
N VAL A 23 -8.57 11.25 14.35
CA VAL A 23 -7.19 11.67 14.63
C VAL A 23 -7.00 13.15 14.23
N PRO A 24 -7.30 14.12 15.12
CA PRO A 24 -7.21 15.55 14.79
C PRO A 24 -5.78 15.98 14.44
N GLU A 25 -4.78 15.42 15.13
CA GLU A 25 -3.34 15.69 14.92
C GLU A 25 -2.76 14.98 13.67
N SER A 26 -3.59 14.29 12.87
CA SER A 26 -3.14 13.64 11.64
C SER A 26 -2.47 14.64 10.68
N ASN A 27 -1.32 14.26 10.12
CA ASN A 27 -0.56 15.08 9.18
C ASN A 27 -1.25 15.23 7.80
N LYS A 28 -2.29 14.45 7.50
CA LYS A 28 -3.10 14.58 6.29
C LYS A 28 -3.93 15.88 6.35
N ASN A 29 -4.08 16.58 5.22
CA ASN A 29 -4.81 17.86 5.10
C ASN A 29 -6.35 17.69 5.02
N GLY A 30 -6.88 16.80 5.86
CA GLY A 30 -8.30 16.47 5.97
C GLY A 30 -8.67 16.06 7.39
N HIS A 31 -9.97 16.00 7.70
CA HIS A 31 -10.44 15.28 8.89
C HIS A 31 -10.25 13.79 8.63
N VAL A 32 -9.69 13.06 9.59
CA VAL A 32 -9.24 11.67 9.38
C VAL A 32 -9.65 10.81 10.54
N TRP A 33 -10.16 9.62 10.23
CA TRP A 33 -10.38 8.53 11.17
C TRP A 33 -9.48 7.36 10.80
N THR A 34 -9.02 6.60 11.79
CA THR A 34 -8.15 5.42 11.61
C THR A 34 -8.73 4.21 12.33
N GLY A 35 -8.51 3.00 11.81
CA GLY A 35 -8.66 1.79 12.64
C GLY A 35 -7.61 1.73 13.76
N GLU A 36 -7.78 0.84 14.74
CA GLU A 36 -6.86 0.68 15.89
C GLU A 36 -5.41 0.41 15.45
N SER A 37 -5.23 -0.41 14.42
CA SER A 37 -3.94 -0.75 13.82
C SER A 37 -3.26 0.40 13.06
N ALA A 38 -3.98 1.51 12.81
CA ALA A 38 -3.62 2.61 11.92
C ALA A 38 -3.23 2.20 10.48
N GLN A 39 -3.45 0.94 10.08
CA GLN A 39 -3.15 0.41 8.74
C GLN A 39 -4.14 0.88 7.67
N ARG A 40 -5.32 1.34 8.08
CA ARG A 40 -6.41 1.79 7.22
C ARG A 40 -6.94 3.12 7.76
N SER A 41 -7.29 4.06 6.88
CA SER A 41 -7.86 5.35 7.30
C SER A 41 -8.92 5.91 6.35
N VAL A 42 -9.90 6.62 6.89
CA VAL A 42 -10.91 7.38 6.13
C VAL A 42 -10.61 8.86 6.28
N GLY A 43 -10.58 9.62 5.17
CA GLY A 43 -10.26 11.05 5.18
C GLY A 43 -11.25 11.88 4.37
N VAL A 44 -11.68 13.00 4.95
CA VAL A 44 -12.51 14.03 4.30
C VAL A 44 -11.62 15.22 3.93
N PHE A 45 -11.52 15.49 2.62
CA PHE A 45 -10.66 16.52 2.07
C PHE A 45 -11.50 17.56 1.32
N SER A 46 -11.22 18.83 1.59
CA SER A 46 -11.71 19.98 0.84
C SER A 46 -10.57 20.99 0.69
N GLY A 47 -10.48 21.68 -0.44
CA GLY A 47 -9.34 22.53 -0.75
C GLY A 47 -9.52 23.37 -2.01
N ILE A 48 -8.40 23.76 -2.64
CA ILE A 48 -8.30 24.79 -3.70
C ILE A 48 -9.14 24.48 -4.97
N THR A 49 -9.60 23.24 -5.16
CA THR A 49 -10.25 22.76 -6.39
C THR A 49 -11.79 22.85 -6.36
N ASP A 50 -12.38 23.67 -5.49
CA ASP A 50 -13.83 23.82 -5.27
C ASP A 50 -14.61 22.50 -5.18
N ARG A 51 -14.01 21.52 -4.48
CA ARG A 51 -14.49 20.14 -4.34
C ARG A 51 -14.30 19.64 -2.92
N VAL A 52 -15.20 18.75 -2.52
CA VAL A 52 -15.09 17.90 -1.34
C VAL A 52 -15.07 16.44 -1.77
N ARG A 53 -14.19 15.64 -1.14
CA ARG A 53 -14.09 14.20 -1.36
C ARG A 53 -13.87 13.43 -0.07
N VAL A 54 -14.44 12.23 -0.04
CA VAL A 54 -14.08 11.16 0.89
C VAL A 54 -13.07 10.27 0.19
N ALA A 55 -11.96 9.94 0.85
CA ALA A 55 -11.02 8.93 0.40
C ALA A 55 -10.77 7.92 1.53
N VAL A 56 -10.70 6.64 1.19
CA VAL A 56 -10.36 5.54 2.10
C VAL A 56 -9.01 5.00 1.66
N PHE A 57 -8.05 4.97 2.57
CA PHE A 57 -6.65 4.59 2.33
C PHE A 57 -6.38 3.22 2.91
N ASP A 58 -5.59 2.43 2.19
CA ASP A 58 -4.79 1.36 2.76
C ASP A 58 -3.38 1.90 3.01
N ASP A 59 -3.13 2.34 4.24
CA ASP A 59 -1.86 2.94 4.65
C ASP A 59 -0.73 1.90 4.80
N ARG A 60 -1.01 0.60 4.60
CA ARG A 60 0.02 -0.45 4.38
C ARG A 60 0.70 -0.28 3.01
N VAL A 61 0.05 0.40 2.07
CA VAL A 61 0.46 0.50 0.65
C VAL A 61 0.66 1.95 0.24
N ASN A 62 1.61 2.19 -0.67
CA ASN A 62 1.93 3.52 -1.17
C ASN A 62 1.52 3.66 -2.64
N GLY A 63 1.32 4.89 -3.12
CA GLY A 63 1.08 5.18 -4.55
C GLY A 63 -0.24 5.89 -4.84
N PHE A 64 -0.49 6.22 -6.11
CA PHE A 64 -1.70 6.90 -6.55
C PHE A 64 -2.98 6.08 -6.25
N CYS A 65 -2.88 4.75 -6.30
CA CYS A 65 -3.99 3.82 -6.14
C CYS A 65 -4.01 3.10 -4.77
N SER A 66 -3.25 3.53 -3.76
CA SER A 66 -3.40 3.02 -2.37
C SER A 66 -4.59 3.62 -1.60
N LYS A 67 -5.55 4.21 -2.34
CA LYS A 67 -6.81 4.72 -1.82
C LYS A 67 -7.92 4.55 -2.84
N ILE A 68 -9.14 4.37 -2.35
CA ILE A 68 -10.37 4.54 -3.12
C ILE A 68 -11.04 5.88 -2.80
N GLN A 69 -11.82 6.41 -3.74
CA GLN A 69 -12.65 7.60 -3.54
C GLN A 69 -14.13 7.24 -3.67
N PRO A 70 -14.80 6.76 -2.60
CA PRO A 70 -16.21 6.37 -2.68
C PRO A 70 -17.16 7.55 -2.97
N VAL A 71 -16.73 8.79 -2.68
CA VAL A 71 -17.53 10.00 -2.91
C VAL A 71 -16.63 11.21 -3.25
N GLU A 72 -16.95 11.94 -4.31
CA GLU A 72 -16.45 13.29 -4.61
C GLU A 72 -17.58 14.14 -5.22
N ARG A 73 -17.67 15.43 -4.87
CA ARG A 73 -18.45 16.43 -5.62
C ARG A 73 -17.77 17.80 -5.64
N SER A 74 -18.09 18.60 -6.65
CA SER A 74 -17.88 20.05 -6.62
C SER A 74 -18.83 20.71 -5.62
N PHE A 75 -18.47 21.89 -5.11
CA PHE A 75 -19.38 22.70 -4.30
C PHE A 75 -20.62 23.15 -5.10
N GLU A 76 -21.75 23.29 -4.42
CA GLU A 76 -22.99 23.80 -5.00
C GLU A 76 -23.02 25.34 -5.05
N VAL A 77 -23.90 25.92 -5.86
CA VAL A 77 -23.93 27.37 -6.12
C VAL A 77 -24.38 28.13 -4.87
N GLY A 78 -23.42 28.79 -4.22
CA GLY A 78 -23.64 29.52 -2.97
C GLY A 78 -23.31 28.72 -1.71
N GLU A 79 -22.90 27.45 -1.84
CA GLU A 79 -22.43 26.63 -0.73
C GLU A 79 -21.04 27.10 -0.26
N THR A 80 -20.84 27.20 1.06
CA THR A 80 -19.53 27.48 1.63
C THR A 80 -18.66 26.23 1.71
N GLN A 81 -17.33 26.40 1.71
CA GLN A 81 -16.39 25.29 1.93
C GLN A 81 -16.70 24.53 3.24
N ALA A 82 -17.24 25.20 4.26
CA ALA A 82 -17.62 24.59 5.52
C ALA A 82 -18.82 23.64 5.39
N GLU A 83 -19.88 24.06 4.70
CA GLU A 83 -21.06 23.22 4.43
C GLU A 83 -20.71 22.02 3.55
N ALA A 84 -19.92 22.24 2.49
CA ALA A 84 -19.41 21.18 1.65
C ALA A 84 -18.58 20.15 2.44
N THR A 85 -17.73 20.61 3.36
CA THR A 85 -16.91 19.73 4.22
C THR A 85 -17.77 18.97 5.23
N ALA A 86 -18.77 19.60 5.85
CA ALA A 86 -19.73 18.94 6.73
C ALA A 86 -20.49 17.80 6.02
N TRP A 87 -21.00 18.04 4.81
CA TRP A 87 -21.55 16.99 3.96
C TRP A 87 -20.53 15.87 3.70
N GLY A 88 -19.26 16.22 3.45
CA GLY A 88 -18.18 15.25 3.29
C GLY A 88 -17.98 14.36 4.52
N VAL A 89 -18.12 14.93 5.73
CA VAL A 89 -18.12 14.17 6.98
C VAL A 89 -19.33 13.25 7.07
N GLU A 90 -20.55 13.72 6.80
CA GLU A 90 -21.74 12.83 6.76
C GLU A 90 -21.55 11.64 5.80
N ARG A 91 -20.96 11.89 4.62
CA ARG A 91 -20.70 10.83 3.64
C ARG A 91 -19.61 9.85 4.09
N ALA A 92 -18.61 10.31 4.84
CA ALA A 92 -17.60 9.45 5.45
C ALA A 92 -18.18 8.61 6.60
N VAL A 93 -18.98 9.22 7.50
CA VAL A 93 -19.69 8.51 8.59
C VAL A 93 -20.58 7.42 8.03
N ALA A 94 -21.44 7.76 7.07
CA ALA A 94 -22.32 6.79 6.40
C ALA A 94 -21.57 5.76 5.53
N TRP A 95 -20.26 5.89 5.33
CA TRP A 95 -19.41 4.83 4.76
C TRP A 95 -18.83 3.94 5.87
N MET A 96 -18.27 4.54 6.93
CA MET A 96 -17.72 3.84 8.10
C MET A 96 -18.76 2.98 8.82
N ASP A 97 -20.01 3.44 8.93
CA ASP A 97 -21.15 2.67 9.48
C ASP A 97 -21.43 1.32 8.78
N ARG A 98 -20.89 1.11 7.56
CA ARG A 98 -21.10 -0.09 6.74
C ARG A 98 -19.84 -0.93 6.54
N HIS A 99 -18.69 -0.45 7.02
CA HIS A 99 -17.38 -1.02 6.76
C HIS A 99 -16.52 -0.81 8.01
N ALA A 100 -16.39 -1.81 8.89
CA ALA A 100 -15.47 -1.72 10.02
C ALA A 100 -14.01 -1.71 9.52
N PRO A 101 -13.03 -1.12 10.25
CA PRO A 101 -11.67 -0.99 9.76
C PRO A 101 -10.99 -2.32 9.45
N ASP A 102 -11.23 -3.34 10.26
CA ASP A 102 -10.62 -4.67 10.07
C ASP A 102 -11.40 -5.54 9.07
N GLU A 103 -12.67 -5.21 8.79
CA GLU A 103 -13.55 -5.91 7.83
C GLU A 103 -13.48 -5.34 6.39
N TRP A 104 -12.78 -4.22 6.18
CA TRP A 104 -12.66 -3.59 4.86
C TRP A 104 -11.29 -3.83 4.21
N ASP A 105 -11.29 -4.58 3.12
CA ASP A 105 -10.11 -4.76 2.26
C ASP A 105 -10.13 -3.80 1.06
N HIS A 106 -8.95 -3.29 0.69
CA HIS A 106 -8.82 -2.37 -0.44
C HIS A 106 -8.86 -3.16 -1.76
N PRO A 107 -9.79 -2.87 -2.70
CA PRO A 107 -10.14 -3.75 -3.83
C PRO A 107 -9.07 -3.90 -4.93
N HIS A 108 -7.86 -3.40 -4.70
CA HIS A 108 -6.69 -3.45 -5.56
C HIS A 108 -5.39 -3.75 -4.78
N VAL A 109 -5.47 -3.97 -3.47
CA VAL A 109 -4.36 -4.50 -2.68
C VAL A 109 -4.40 -6.02 -2.80
N GLU A 110 -3.22 -6.63 -2.74
CA GLU A 110 -3.04 -8.08 -2.82
C GLU A 110 -2.52 -8.51 -1.46
N GLU A 111 -3.32 -9.27 -0.70
CA GLU A 111 -2.97 -9.66 0.67
C GLU A 111 -1.79 -10.64 0.70
N ALA A 112 -1.58 -11.42 -0.36
CA ALA A 112 -0.41 -12.27 -0.52
C ALA A 112 0.93 -11.50 -0.52
N VAL A 113 0.91 -10.17 -0.68
CA VAL A 113 2.10 -9.31 -0.55
C VAL A 113 2.61 -9.21 0.89
N PHE A 114 1.73 -9.28 1.90
CA PHE A 114 2.07 -9.11 3.31
C PHE A 114 2.63 -10.37 3.99
N ASP A 115 2.63 -11.50 3.26
CA ASP A 115 3.21 -12.79 3.64
C ASP A 115 4.47 -13.01 2.76
N PRO A 116 5.65 -12.51 3.17
CA PRO A 116 6.84 -12.43 2.33
C PRO A 116 7.51 -13.80 2.13
N PRO A 117 8.34 -13.97 1.07
CA PRO A 117 9.24 -15.11 0.93
C PRO A 117 10.17 -15.31 2.15
N VAL A 118 10.64 -16.55 2.37
CA VAL A 118 11.42 -16.88 3.58
C VAL A 118 12.77 -16.15 3.59
N GLY A 119 13.15 -15.57 4.73
CA GLY A 119 14.36 -14.75 4.84
C GLY A 119 14.23 -13.33 4.25
N PHE A 120 13.02 -12.93 3.84
CA PHE A 120 12.71 -11.60 3.32
C PHE A 120 11.58 -10.92 4.11
N VAL A 121 11.57 -9.59 4.11
CA VAL A 121 10.49 -8.75 4.67
C VAL A 121 10.08 -7.67 3.67
N LEU A 122 8.81 -7.28 3.70
CA LEU A 122 8.27 -6.23 2.83
C LEU A 122 8.90 -4.87 3.18
N ASP A 123 9.67 -4.30 2.25
CA ASP A 123 10.31 -2.99 2.43
C ASP A 123 9.54 -1.86 1.71
N ARG A 124 8.73 -2.22 0.71
CA ARG A 124 7.74 -1.36 0.01
C ARG A 124 6.71 -2.18 -0.78
N TYR A 125 5.45 -1.79 -0.74
CA TYR A 125 4.45 -2.06 -1.79
C TYR A 125 4.02 -0.71 -2.40
N TYR A 126 4.07 -0.60 -3.72
CA TYR A 126 3.68 0.56 -4.50
C TYR A 126 2.58 0.17 -5.51
N LEU A 127 1.46 0.88 -5.49
CA LEU A 127 0.22 0.55 -6.21
C LEU A 127 -0.25 1.76 -7.04
N GLU A 128 -0.19 1.62 -8.35
CA GLU A 128 -0.41 2.69 -9.32
C GLU A 128 -1.59 2.38 -10.28
N GLU A 129 -1.86 3.28 -11.21
CA GLU A 129 -2.94 3.11 -12.20
C GLU A 129 -2.74 1.90 -13.11
N ARG A 130 -1.49 1.50 -13.37
CA ARG A 130 -1.10 0.47 -14.34
C ARG A 130 -0.17 -0.60 -13.81
N GLU A 131 0.34 -0.46 -12.59
CA GLU A 131 1.50 -1.22 -12.13
C GLU A 131 1.44 -1.45 -10.61
N HIS A 132 1.89 -2.64 -10.19
CA HIS A 132 2.13 -3.00 -8.80
C HIS A 132 3.63 -3.30 -8.68
N ILE A 133 4.33 -2.58 -7.80
CA ILE A 133 5.75 -2.81 -7.51
C ILE A 133 5.87 -3.25 -6.06
N VAL A 134 6.26 -4.50 -5.85
CA VAL A 134 6.57 -5.07 -4.54
C VAL A 134 8.08 -5.19 -4.41
N CYS A 135 8.63 -4.63 -3.33
CA CYS A 135 10.05 -4.73 -3.00
C CYS A 135 10.20 -5.39 -1.63
N TYR A 136 10.70 -6.62 -1.63
CA TYR A 136 11.15 -7.29 -0.42
C TYR A 136 12.65 -7.05 -0.19
N ARG A 137 13.05 -6.86 1.07
CA ARG A 137 14.44 -6.77 1.51
C ARG A 137 14.78 -8.01 2.32
N GLN A 138 15.94 -8.61 2.06
CA GLN A 138 16.45 -9.72 2.87
C GLN A 138 16.53 -9.29 4.36
N GLU A 139 16.01 -10.11 5.29
CA GLU A 139 15.69 -9.70 6.67
C GLU A 139 16.81 -8.96 7.39
N ASN A 140 18.03 -9.49 7.29
CA ASN A 140 19.22 -8.99 7.99
C ASN A 140 20.06 -7.99 7.16
N ALA A 141 19.65 -7.65 5.94
CA ALA A 141 20.35 -6.65 5.12
C ALA A 141 19.96 -5.23 5.57
N GLU A 142 20.94 -4.33 5.74
CA GLU A 142 20.67 -2.91 6.01
C GLU A 142 19.80 -2.27 4.90
N LYS A 143 18.86 -1.39 5.29
CA LYS A 143 17.97 -0.69 4.36
C LYS A 143 18.72 0.31 3.48
N ALA A 144 19.22 -0.16 2.35
CA ALA A 144 19.90 0.63 1.32
C ALA A 144 18.89 1.45 0.51
N VAL A 145 18.44 2.58 1.08
CA VAL A 145 17.79 3.64 0.30
C VAL A 145 18.86 4.28 -0.58
N CYS A 146 18.68 4.22 -1.91
CA CYS A 146 19.55 4.97 -2.82
C CYS A 146 19.43 6.48 -2.53
N MET A 147 20.45 7.04 -1.90
CA MET A 147 20.47 8.42 -1.42
C MET A 147 21.36 9.28 -2.31
N ALA A 148 20.74 10.13 -3.12
CA ALA A 148 21.37 11.37 -3.56
C ALA A 148 21.65 12.26 -2.33
N GLY A 149 22.83 12.12 -1.72
CA GLY A 149 23.27 12.89 -0.54
C GLY A 149 23.25 12.17 0.81
N GLY A 150 23.35 10.84 0.85
CA GLY A 150 23.40 10.04 2.09
C GLY A 150 24.74 9.32 2.28
N ARG A 151 24.99 8.82 3.50
CA ARG A 151 26.21 8.03 3.79
C ARG A 151 26.32 6.84 2.85
N THR A 152 27.39 6.79 2.07
CA THR A 152 27.91 5.55 1.49
C THR A 152 28.14 4.54 2.61
N ALA A 153 27.66 3.31 2.44
CA ALA A 153 28.11 2.19 3.27
C ALA A 153 29.58 1.89 2.98
N ASP A 154 30.30 1.26 3.92
CA ASP A 154 31.73 0.94 3.77
C ASP A 154 32.03 -0.13 2.70
N LYS A 155 30.99 -0.65 2.03
CA LYS A 155 31.04 -1.47 0.82
C LYS A 155 29.96 -1.00 -0.14
N GLU A 156 30.25 -1.05 -1.44
CA GLU A 156 29.20 -0.89 -2.45
C GLU A 156 28.18 -2.03 -2.34
N PRO A 157 26.87 -1.74 -2.35
CA PRO A 157 25.82 -2.76 -2.34
C PRO A 157 25.86 -3.60 -3.63
N SER A 158 25.83 -4.93 -3.47
CA SER A 158 25.85 -5.93 -4.54
C SER A 158 24.91 -7.08 -4.21
N LEU A 159 24.49 -7.89 -5.19
CA LEU A 159 23.62 -9.05 -4.95
C LEU A 159 24.21 -10.05 -3.92
N GLU A 160 25.53 -10.23 -3.94
CA GLU A 160 26.27 -11.07 -2.98
C GLU A 160 26.22 -10.55 -1.52
N THR A 161 25.91 -9.26 -1.33
CA THR A 161 25.97 -8.60 -0.01
C THR A 161 24.62 -8.08 0.49
N ARG A 162 23.69 -7.74 -0.42
CA ARG A 162 22.35 -7.21 -0.16
C ARG A 162 21.43 -7.59 -1.33
N ALA A 163 20.47 -8.48 -1.09
CA ALA A 163 19.43 -8.79 -2.06
C ALA A 163 18.12 -8.04 -1.72
N TYR A 164 17.63 -7.26 -2.68
CA TYR A 164 16.22 -6.88 -2.78
C TYR A 164 15.55 -7.75 -3.84
N LEU A 165 14.41 -8.35 -3.51
CA LEU A 165 13.57 -9.10 -4.44
C LEU A 165 12.42 -8.22 -4.90
N TYR A 166 12.37 -7.96 -6.20
CA TYR A 166 11.37 -7.16 -6.89
C TYR A 166 10.36 -8.06 -7.57
N ILE A 167 9.09 -7.69 -7.45
CA ILE A 167 7.99 -8.24 -8.23
C ILE A 167 7.23 -7.06 -8.81
N GLU A 168 7.28 -6.92 -10.12
CA GLU A 168 6.66 -5.83 -10.87
C GLU A 168 5.57 -6.45 -11.76
N ALA A 169 4.32 -5.99 -11.65
CA ALA A 169 3.18 -6.60 -12.35
C ALA A 169 2.25 -5.54 -12.96
N TRP A 170 1.87 -5.73 -14.23
CA TRP A 170 1.10 -4.76 -15.01
C TRP A 170 -0.39 -5.08 -15.05
N ARG A 171 -1.19 -4.08 -14.63
CA ARG A 171 -2.63 -4.21 -14.40
C ARG A 171 -3.38 -4.41 -15.71
N GLY A 172 -4.02 -5.58 -15.84
CA GLY A 172 -4.85 -5.92 -16.99
C GLY A 172 -4.08 -6.30 -18.26
N SER A 173 -2.75 -6.50 -18.20
CA SER A 173 -1.98 -7.09 -19.30
C SER A 173 -1.56 -8.54 -19.07
N GLY A 174 -1.65 -9.05 -17.83
CA GLY A 174 -1.16 -10.39 -17.48
C GLY A 174 0.36 -10.52 -17.69
N ASN A 175 1.12 -9.47 -17.37
CA ASN A 175 2.58 -9.53 -17.39
C ASN A 175 3.13 -9.22 -16.00
N ALA A 176 4.21 -9.88 -15.64
CA ALA A 176 5.02 -9.55 -14.49
C ALA A 176 6.51 -9.79 -14.78
N THR A 177 7.39 -9.27 -13.93
CA THR A 177 8.81 -9.69 -13.83
C THR A 177 9.17 -9.96 -12.37
N ILE A 178 10.07 -10.91 -12.16
CA ILE A 178 10.58 -11.30 -10.84
C ILE A 178 12.11 -11.19 -10.90
N SER A 179 12.69 -10.27 -10.15
CA SER A 179 14.11 -9.93 -10.26
C SER A 179 14.77 -9.63 -8.92
N LEU A 180 16.08 -9.85 -8.84
CA LEU A 180 16.92 -9.36 -7.76
C LEU A 180 17.55 -8.02 -8.14
N ALA A 181 17.69 -7.13 -7.17
CA ALA A 181 18.51 -5.93 -7.33
C ALA A 181 19.31 -5.61 -6.05
N PRO A 182 20.44 -4.90 -6.15
CA PRO A 182 21.32 -4.62 -5.02
C PRO A 182 20.80 -3.56 -4.03
N TRP A 183 19.79 -2.76 -4.39
CA TRP A 183 19.22 -1.71 -3.52
C TRP A 183 17.75 -1.38 -3.83
N LEU A 184 17.14 -0.56 -2.98
CA LEU A 184 15.78 -0.04 -3.17
C LEU A 184 15.78 1.09 -4.22
N ARG A 185 14.88 0.99 -5.21
CA ARG A 185 14.81 1.80 -6.45
C ARG A 185 16.01 1.61 -7.39
N ALA A 186 16.37 0.36 -7.63
CA ALA A 186 17.27 0.01 -8.74
C ALA A 186 16.60 0.28 -10.09
N HIS A 187 17.39 0.72 -11.08
CA HIS A 187 16.99 0.85 -12.48
C HIS A 187 16.94 -0.53 -13.16
N ASP A 188 16.23 -0.63 -14.29
CA ASP A 188 15.96 -1.93 -14.94
C ASP A 188 17.23 -2.67 -15.40
N HIS A 189 18.28 -1.92 -15.76
CA HIS A 189 19.59 -2.47 -16.12
C HIS A 189 20.45 -2.90 -14.91
N GLU A 190 19.98 -2.65 -13.68
CA GLU A 190 20.60 -3.04 -12.40
C GLU A 190 19.84 -4.24 -11.78
N LYS A 191 18.60 -4.48 -12.23
CA LYS A 191 17.78 -5.65 -11.91
C LYS A 191 18.28 -6.88 -12.68
N HIS A 192 18.22 -8.04 -12.04
CA HIS A 192 18.60 -9.33 -12.60
C HIS A 192 17.39 -10.25 -12.49
N GLU A 193 16.73 -10.57 -13.60
CA GLU A 193 15.57 -11.48 -13.62
C GLU A 193 16.00 -12.89 -13.16
N VAL A 194 15.19 -13.50 -12.29
CA VAL A 194 15.48 -14.81 -11.67
C VAL A 194 14.42 -15.88 -11.93
N VAL A 195 13.24 -15.49 -12.40
CA VAL A 195 12.18 -16.40 -12.85
C VAL A 195 11.58 -15.86 -14.15
N GLU A 196 11.46 -16.72 -15.16
CA GLU A 196 10.66 -16.48 -16.37
C GLU A 196 9.19 -16.79 -16.06
N PRO A 197 8.28 -15.79 -15.98
CA PRO A 197 6.88 -16.03 -15.69
C PRO A 197 6.12 -16.50 -16.94
N PRO A 198 4.98 -17.21 -16.77
CA PRO A 198 4.17 -17.64 -17.90
C PRO A 198 3.47 -16.46 -18.59
N ASP A 199 3.02 -16.69 -19.83
CA ASP A 199 2.01 -15.85 -20.48
C ASP A 199 0.78 -15.70 -19.54
N GLU A 200 0.24 -14.48 -19.44
CA GLU A 200 -0.88 -14.11 -18.57
C GLU A 200 -0.61 -14.19 -17.03
N CYS A 201 0.64 -14.00 -16.60
CA CYS A 201 1.03 -13.88 -15.19
C CYS A 201 0.52 -12.58 -14.52
N GLY A 202 -0.39 -12.73 -13.54
CA GLY A 202 -0.81 -11.66 -12.61
C GLY A 202 0.02 -11.61 -11.32
N LEU A 203 -0.19 -10.58 -10.48
CA LEU A 203 0.60 -10.36 -9.26
C LEU A 203 0.58 -11.56 -8.28
N ALA A 204 -0.58 -12.18 -8.04
CA ALA A 204 -0.69 -13.37 -7.19
C ALA A 204 0.17 -14.55 -7.69
N VAL A 205 0.17 -14.79 -9.00
CA VAL A 205 1.01 -15.82 -9.65
C VAL A 205 2.49 -15.46 -9.52
N ALA A 206 2.85 -14.20 -9.74
CA ALA A 206 4.22 -13.72 -9.59
C ALA A 206 4.73 -13.83 -8.13
N LEU A 207 3.87 -13.58 -7.15
CA LEU A 207 4.13 -13.81 -5.72
C LEU A 207 4.35 -15.29 -5.39
N LYS A 208 3.53 -16.19 -5.94
CA LYS A 208 3.69 -17.64 -5.79
C LYS A 208 5.04 -18.11 -6.37
N LEU A 209 5.34 -17.75 -7.61
CA LEU A 209 6.59 -18.06 -8.30
C LEU A 209 7.82 -17.51 -7.55
N ALA A 210 7.76 -16.28 -7.03
CA ALA A 210 8.84 -15.70 -6.25
C ALA A 210 9.08 -16.43 -4.91
N ARG A 211 8.01 -16.88 -4.23
CA ARG A 211 8.12 -17.70 -3.01
C ARG A 211 8.69 -19.09 -3.31
N GLU A 212 8.30 -19.71 -4.43
CA GLU A 212 8.80 -21.01 -4.87
C GLU A 212 10.31 -20.94 -5.18
N TRP A 213 10.73 -19.95 -5.97
CA TRP A 213 12.14 -19.70 -6.28
C TRP A 213 13.00 -19.48 -5.02
N VAL A 214 12.56 -18.63 -4.07
CA VAL A 214 13.30 -18.41 -2.81
C VAL A 214 13.45 -19.69 -1.98
N ARG A 215 12.44 -20.57 -1.96
CA ARG A 215 12.54 -21.86 -1.24
C ARG A 215 13.56 -22.81 -1.89
N GLU A 216 13.63 -22.83 -3.21
CA GLU A 216 14.56 -23.67 -3.95
C GLU A 216 16.02 -23.22 -3.79
N GLU A 217 16.30 -21.92 -3.91
CA GLU A 217 17.63 -21.36 -3.65
C GLU A 217 18.08 -21.54 -2.19
N ALA A 218 17.14 -21.50 -1.23
CA ALA A 218 17.42 -21.79 0.17
C ALA A 218 17.57 -23.30 0.47
N GLY A 219 17.24 -24.19 -0.48
CA GLY A 219 17.32 -25.65 -0.33
C GLY A 219 16.18 -26.29 0.47
N HIS A 220 15.04 -25.63 0.62
CA HIS A 220 13.86 -26.14 1.32
C HIS A 220 12.95 -26.94 0.38
N THR A 221 12.36 -28.04 0.86
CA THR A 221 11.44 -28.85 0.06
C THR A 221 10.06 -28.20 -0.08
N ARG A 222 9.40 -28.39 -1.23
CA ARG A 222 8.11 -27.75 -1.57
C ARG A 222 6.94 -28.15 -0.66
N ASP A 223 7.06 -29.23 0.11
CA ASP A 223 5.94 -29.97 0.73
C ASP A 223 5.28 -29.31 1.96
N ALA A 224 5.78 -28.17 2.46
CA ALA A 224 5.21 -27.47 3.62
C ALA A 224 5.37 -25.94 3.55
N PRO A 225 4.51 -25.16 4.23
CA PRO A 225 4.80 -23.76 4.54
C PRO A 225 5.82 -23.64 5.68
N GLU A 226 6.67 -22.61 5.63
CA GLU A 226 7.56 -22.26 6.74
C GLU A 226 6.78 -21.64 7.91
N ALA A 227 7.35 -21.70 9.11
CA ALA A 227 6.68 -21.29 10.33
C ALA A 227 6.33 -19.79 10.35
N GLY A 228 5.06 -19.47 10.08
CA GLY A 228 4.52 -18.10 9.99
C GLY A 228 4.07 -17.68 8.60
N GLN A 229 4.34 -18.48 7.55
CA GLN A 229 3.82 -18.27 6.20
C GLN A 229 2.47 -18.96 5.97
N SER A 230 1.68 -18.46 5.02
CA SER A 230 0.53 -19.20 4.49
C SER A 230 0.97 -20.33 3.54
N GLY A 231 0.06 -21.24 3.22
CA GLY A 231 0.28 -22.21 2.16
C GLY A 231 0.36 -21.52 0.79
N LEU A 232 1.16 -22.06 -0.14
CA LEU A 232 1.21 -21.54 -1.51
C LEU A 232 -0.14 -21.67 -2.24
N GLU A 233 -0.92 -22.69 -1.86
CA GLU A 233 -2.28 -22.91 -2.38
C GLU A 233 -3.35 -21.99 -1.75
N THR A 234 -3.01 -21.24 -0.68
CA THR A 234 -3.94 -20.26 -0.06
C THR A 234 -4.26 -19.09 -1.00
N TRP A 235 -3.41 -18.85 -2.00
CA TRP A 235 -3.48 -17.72 -2.93
C TRP A 235 -3.63 -18.19 -4.39
N SER A 236 -4.28 -19.34 -4.61
CA SER A 236 -4.37 -20.02 -5.91
C SER A 236 -5.83 -20.29 -6.32
N GLU A 237 -6.52 -19.25 -6.78
CA GLU A 237 -7.78 -19.33 -7.56
C GLU A 237 -7.57 -18.78 -8.99
#